data_AF-A0A0R0CCL9-F1
#
_entry.id   AF-A0A0R0CCL9-F1
#
_cell.length_a   1.000
_cell.length_b   1.000
_cell.length_c   1.000
_cell.angle_alpha   90.00
_cell.angle_beta   90.00
_cell.angle_gamma   90.00
#
_symmetry.space_group_name_H-M   'P 1'
#
loop_
_entity.id
_entity.type
_entity.pdbx_description
1 polymer ?
#
loop_
_entity_poly.entity_id
_entity_poly.type
_entity_poly.pdbx_seq_one_letter_code
_entity_poly.pdbx_strand_id
1 'polypeptide(L)' 'MLHYAVVFFVIAIIAAVLGFSGIAGAASNIAWILFVVFLILAVISLFRKKV' A
#
# COMPACT_ATOMS: atom_id res chain seq x y z
N MET A 1 -9.49 23.90 10.17
CA MET A 1 -9.27 22.49 9.81
C MET A 1 -9.43 22.23 8.30
N LEU A 2 -10.47 22.77 7.66
CA LEU A 2 -10.71 22.61 6.21
C LEU A 2 -9.56 23.16 5.32
N HIS A 3 -8.91 24.26 5.72
CA HIS A 3 -7.76 24.81 4.99
C HIS A 3 -6.62 23.80 4.85
N TYR A 4 -6.20 23.17 5.96
CA TYR A 4 -5.13 22.17 5.94
C TYR A 4 -5.49 20.93 5.12
N ALA A 5 -6.76 20.50 5.15
CA ALA A 5 -7.23 19.38 4.32
C ALA A 5 -7.12 19.69 2.82
N VAL A 6 -7.49 20.91 2.40
CA VAL A 6 -7.36 21.35 1.00
C VAL A 6 -5.90 21.47 0.59
N VAL A 7 -5.03 22.01 1.45
CA VAL A 7 -3.59 22.10 1.19
C VAL A 7 -2.98 20.70 1.02
N PHE A 8 -3.34 19.76 1.90
CA PHE A 8 -2.86 18.38 1.80
C PHE A 8 -3.37 17.67 0.53
N PHE A 9 -4.61 17.94 0.15
CA PHE A 9 -5.20 17.42 -1.09
C PHE A 9 -4.47 17.92 -2.34
N VAL A 10 -4.11 19.20 -2.38
CA VAL A 10 -3.32 19.77 -3.49
C VAL A 10 -1.92 19.15 -3.54
N ILE A 11 -1.26 18.98 -2.40
CA ILE A 11 0.05 18.30 -2.32
C ILE A 11 -0.03 16.86 -2.85
N ALA A 12 -1.09 16.13 -2.50
CA ALA A 12 -1.31 14.76 -2.97
C ALA A 12 -1.48 14.67 -4.49
N ILE A 13 -2.22 15.62 -5.10
CA ILE A 13 -2.37 15.69 -6.57
C ILE A 13 -1.03 16.03 -7.23
N ILE A 14 -0.29 17.01 -6.70
CA ILE A 14 1.03 17.38 -7.21
C ILE A 14 1.99 16.18 -7.13
N ALA A 15 2.00 15.45 -6.02
CA ALA A 15 2.77 14.22 -5.88
C ALA A 15 2.33 13.15 -6.91
N ALA A 16 1.03 12.97 -7.12
CA ALA A 16 0.54 12.02 -8.12
C ALA A 16 1.00 12.38 -9.55
N VAL A 17 0.99 13.67 -9.91
CA VAL A 17 1.39 14.16 -11.25
C VAL A 17 2.91 14.20 -11.43
N LEU A 18 3.68 14.57 -10.39
CA LEU A 18 5.14 14.67 -10.44
C LEU A 18 5.88 13.33 -10.50
N GLY A 19 5.16 12.22 -10.72
CA GLY A 19 5.82 10.95 -11.02
C GLY A 19 6.30 10.20 -9.79
N PHE A 20 5.59 10.33 -8.66
CA PHE A 20 5.67 9.30 -7.63
C PHE A 20 5.34 7.89 -8.17
N SER A 21 4.89 7.75 -9.42
CA SER A 21 4.76 6.49 -10.16
C SER A 21 5.99 5.58 -10.15
N GLY A 22 7.22 6.12 -10.09
CA GLY A 22 8.44 5.29 -10.08
C GLY A 22 8.67 4.58 -8.73
N ILE A 23 8.59 5.34 -7.64
CA ILE A 23 8.70 4.80 -6.27
C ILE A 23 7.44 4.03 -5.90
N ALA A 24 6.26 4.46 -6.36
CA ALA A 24 5.00 3.73 -6.20
C ALA A 24 5.04 2.40 -6.93
N GLY A 25 5.66 2.32 -8.12
CA GLY A 25 5.88 1.06 -8.83
C GLY A 25 6.81 0.10 -8.06
N ALA A 26 7.94 0.60 -7.58
CA ALA A 26 8.86 -0.19 -6.76
C ALA A 26 8.24 -0.65 -5.43
N ALA A 27 7.54 0.26 -4.74
CA ALA A 27 6.83 -0.02 -3.49
C ALA A 27 5.65 -0.98 -3.70
N SER A 28 4.91 -0.84 -4.80
CA SER A 28 3.82 -1.75 -5.16
C SER A 28 4.32 -3.17 -5.40
N ASN A 29 5.48 -3.32 -6.04
CA ASN A 29 6.08 -4.63 -6.28
C ASN A 29 6.50 -5.32 -4.97
N ILE A 30 7.10 -4.56 -4.05
CA ILE A 30 7.46 -5.05 -2.71
C ILE A 30 6.22 -5.41 -1.88
N ALA A 31 5.18 -4.56 -1.93
CA ALA A 31 3.92 -4.80 -1.22
C ALA A 31 3.20 -6.07 -1.71
N TRP A 32 3.23 -6.34 -3.02
CA TRP A 32 2.66 -7.55 -3.60
C TRP A 32 3.35 -8.81 -3.09
N ILE A 33 4.69 -8.82 -3.04
CA ILE A 33 5.47 -9.95 -2.50
C ILE A 33 5.08 -10.20 -1.04
N LEU A 34 5.02 -9.15 -0.22
CA LEU A 34 4.65 -9.25 1.20
C LEU A 34 3.22 -9.74 1.39
N PHE A 35 2.28 -9.30 0.53
CA PHE A 35 0.90 -9.74 0.53
C PHE A 35 0.77 -11.23 0.22
N VAL A 36 1.50 -11.73 -0.78
CA VAL A 36 1.51 -13.17 -1.13
C VAL A 36 2.10 -14.00 0.01
N VAL A 37 3.21 -13.56 0.62
CA VAL A 37 3.81 -14.24 1.78
C VAL A 37 2.83 -14.29 2.95
N PHE A 38 2.18 -13.15 3.26
CA PHE A 38 1.17 -13.09 4.30
C PHE A 38 -0.01 -14.01 3.99
N LEU A 39 -0.48 -14.07 2.74
CA LEU A 39 -1.58 -14.94 2.33
C LEU A 39 -1.24 -16.41 2.56
N ILE A 40 -0.03 -16.84 2.19
CA ILE A 40 0.46 -18.21 2.44
C ILE A 40 0.49 -18.50 3.94
N LEU A 41 1.06 -17.59 4.75
CA LEU A 41 1.10 -17.74 6.21
C LEU A 41 -0.29 -17.74 6.84
N ALA A 42 -1.21 -16.91 6.35
CA ALA A 42 -2.59 -16.82 6.81
C ALA A 42 -3.35 -18.11 6.51
N VAL A 43 -3.17 -18.67 5.31
CA VAL A 43 -3.72 -19.98 4.93
C VAL A 43 -3.17 -21.08 5.84
N ILE A 44 -1.85 -21.15 6.04
CA ILE A 44 -1.22 -22.12 6.95
C ILE A 44 -1.73 -21.96 8.38
N SER A 45 -1.85 -20.73 8.88
CA SER A 45 -2.37 -20.43 10.22
C SER A 45 -3.83 -20.86 10.37
N LEU A 46 -4.65 -20.59 9.36
CA LEU A 46 -6.07 -20.94 9.36
C LEU A 46 -6.29 -22.45 9.33
N PHE A 47 -5.46 -23.19 8.59
CA PHE A 47 -5.50 -24.65 8.59
C PHE A 47 -4.89 -25.26 9.87
N ARG A 48 -3.82 -24.68 10.42
CA ARG A 48 -3.22 -25.16 11.69
C ARG A 48 -4.11 -24.88 12.91
N LYS A 49 -4.97 -23.86 12.87
CA LYS A 49 -5.96 -23.61 13.93
C LYS A 49 -7.23 -24.45 13.79
N LYS A 50 -7.43 -25.13 12.65
CA LYS A 50 -8.62 -25.96 12.37
C LYS A 50 -8.40 -27.47 12.58
N VAL A 51 -7.23 -27.91 13.07
CA VAL A 51 -6.93 -29.30 13.45
C VAL A 51 -6.58 -29.36 14.93
#